data_AF-A0A9D4MFX1-F1
#
_entry.id   AF-A0A9D4MFX1-F1
#
_cell.length_a   1.000
_cell.length_b   1.000
_cell.length_c   1.000
_cell.angle_alpha   90.00
_cell.angle_beta   90.00
_cell.angle_gamma   90.00
#
_symmetry.space_group_name_H-M   'P 1'
#
loop_
_entity.id
_entity.type
_entity.pdbx_description
1 polymer ?
#
loop_
_entity_poly.entity_id
_entity_poly.type
_entity_poly.pdbx_seq_one_letter_code
_entity_poly.pdbx_strand_id
1 'polypeptide(L)'
;MCVTEIKKCLEEDKSLIDVLTMARTMEIAERQAKEMGNKESQNNVKKLRSIGRKQNAPSRQKEKRKPQTHHQARHGQHKTNTVCRNCGGQYPHNTHCPTKGKECNYCHKLNHFKAVC
;
A
#
# COMPACT_ATOMS: atom_id res chain seq x y z
N MET A 1 1.36 -6.55 -29.76
CA MET A 1 2.22 -7.36 -30.65
C MET A 1 1.65 -7.33 -32.06
N CYS A 2 2.32 -6.64 -32.99
CA CYS A 2 2.04 -6.82 -34.40
C CYS A 2 2.68 -8.15 -34.84
N VAL A 3 1.91 -9.02 -35.46
CA VAL A 3 2.33 -10.36 -35.96
C VAL A 3 3.52 -10.27 -36.93
N THR A 4 3.85 -9.07 -37.39
CA THR A 4 4.94 -8.70 -38.29
C THR A 4 6.34 -8.94 -37.71
N GLU A 5 6.58 -8.61 -36.43
CA GLU A 5 7.91 -8.69 -35.83
C GLU A 5 8.39 -10.14 -35.63
N ILE A 6 7.46 -11.05 -35.31
CA ILE A 6 7.77 -12.47 -35.12
C ILE A 6 8.07 -13.14 -36.48
N LYS A 7 7.33 -12.77 -37.54
CA LYS A 7 7.58 -13.26 -38.89
C LYS A 7 8.98 -12.87 -39.38
N LYS A 8 9.40 -11.63 -39.14
CA LYS A 8 10.74 -11.16 -39.48
C LYS A 8 11.85 -11.94 -38.76
N CYS A 9 11.63 -12.33 -37.50
CA CYS A 9 12.62 -13.13 -36.76
C CYS A 9 12.72 -14.57 -37.26
N LEU A 10 11.63 -15.14 -37.81
CA LEU A 10 11.63 -16.46 -38.44
C LEU A 10 12.30 -16.45 -39.82
N GLU A 11 12.32 -15.29 -40.51
CA GLU A 11 13.02 -15.10 -41.79
C GLU A 11 14.54 -14.92 -41.63
N GLU A 12 15.02 -14.64 -40.42
CA GLU A 12 16.43 -14.31 -40.12
C GLU A 12 17.23 -15.48 -39.50
N ASP A 13 16.74 -16.73 -39.57
CA ASP A 13 17.38 -17.95 -39.00
C ASP A 13 17.87 -17.79 -37.54
N LYS A 14 17.18 -16.96 -36.77
CA LYS A 14 17.53 -16.71 -35.37
C LYS A 14 17.24 -17.95 -34.54
N SER A 15 18.15 -18.27 -33.63
CA SER A 15 17.97 -19.38 -32.70
C SER A 15 16.68 -19.19 -31.91
N LEU A 16 15.98 -20.28 -31.60
CA LEU A 16 14.79 -20.26 -30.74
C LEU A 16 15.06 -19.50 -29.42
N ILE A 17 16.28 -19.61 -28.91
CA ILE A 17 16.73 -18.90 -27.69
C ILE A 17 16.74 -17.39 -27.90
N ASP A 18 17.16 -16.91 -29.08
CA ASP A 18 17.20 -15.49 -29.40
C ASP A 18 15.79 -14.92 -29.52
N VAL A 19 14.87 -15.67 -30.16
CA VAL A 19 13.45 -15.29 -30.26
C VAL A 19 12.80 -15.18 -28.88
N LEU A 20 13.04 -16.16 -28.01
CA LEU A 20 12.54 -16.14 -26.63
C LEU A 20 13.15 -14.99 -25.81
N THR A 21 14.43 -14.70 -26.03
CA THR A 21 15.12 -13.60 -25.35
C THR A 21 14.57 -12.26 -25.80
N MET A 22 14.38 -12.05 -27.11
CA MET A 22 13.77 -10.83 -27.66
C MET A 22 12.33 -10.63 -27.16
N ALA A 23 11.51 -11.68 -27.12
CA ALA A 23 10.15 -11.57 -26.59
C ALA A 23 10.13 -11.10 -25.13
N ARG A 24 11.01 -11.66 -24.29
CA ARG A 24 11.14 -11.27 -22.87
C ARG A 24 11.66 -9.85 -22.70
N THR A 25 12.68 -9.45 -23.47
CA THR A 25 13.23 -8.08 -23.37
C THR A 25 12.21 -7.05 -23.81
N MET A 26 11.40 -7.34 -24.83
CA MET A 26 10.31 -6.48 -25.27
C MET A 26 9.21 -6.34 -24.20
N GLU A 27 8.79 -7.43 -23.56
CA GLU A 27 7.83 -7.39 -22.46
C GLU A 27 8.33 -6.52 -21.30
N ILE A 28 9.61 -6.65 -20.96
CA ILE A 28 10.25 -5.81 -19.92
C ILE A 28 10.28 -4.34 -20.34
N ALA A 29 10.63 -4.06 -21.60
CA ALA A 29 10.69 -2.70 -22.13
C ALA A 29 9.31 -2.02 -22.14
N GLU A 30 8.25 -2.73 -22.53
CA GLU A 30 6.86 -2.22 -22.47
C GLU A 30 6.46 -1.87 -21.04
N ARG A 31 6.78 -2.73 -20.07
CA ARG A 31 6.51 -2.46 -18.65
C ARG A 31 7.26 -1.23 -18.17
N GLN A 32 8.54 -1.11 -18.52
CA GLN A 32 9.37 0.04 -18.15
C GLN A 32 8.85 1.34 -18.77
N ALA A 33 8.47 1.34 -20.05
CA ALA A 33 7.89 2.50 -20.74
C ALA A 33 6.59 2.96 -20.06
N LYS A 34 5.72 2.02 -19.67
CA LYS A 34 4.48 2.30 -18.95
C LYS A 34 4.75 2.91 -17.56
N GLU A 35 5.76 2.42 -16.86
CA GLU A 35 6.16 2.98 -15.56
C GLU A 35 6.77 4.38 -15.69
N MET A 36 7.52 4.67 -16.75
CA MET A 36 8.09 6.00 -17.00
C MET A 36 7.01 7.05 -17.24
N GLY A 37 5.97 6.73 -18.01
CA GLY A 37 4.84 7.64 -18.23
C GLY A 37 4.07 8.01 -16.94
N ASN A 38 4.12 7.17 -15.91
CA ASN A 38 3.47 7.44 -14.61
C ASN A 38 4.35 8.26 -13.64
N LYS A 39 5.68 8.28 -13.83
CA LYS A 39 6.64 8.91 -12.90
C LYS A 39 6.74 10.43 -13.07
N GLU A 40 6.42 10.98 -14.24
CA GLU A 40 6.46 12.44 -14.47
C GLU A 40 5.41 13.21 -13.62
N SER A 41 4.27 12.59 -13.28
CA SER A 41 3.25 13.24 -12.44
C SER A 41 3.58 13.30 -10.94
N GLN A 42 4.61 12.61 -10.44
CA GLN A 42 4.86 12.50 -9.00
C GLN A 42 6.08 13.28 -8.47
N ASN A 43 6.91 13.84 -9.34
CA ASN A 43 8.08 14.64 -8.91
C ASN A 43 7.74 16.12 -8.68
N ASN A 44 6.65 16.39 -7.96
CA ASN A 44 6.41 17.70 -7.35
C ASN A 44 7.26 17.77 -6.07
N VAL A 45 8.44 18.36 -6.21
CA VAL A 45 9.49 18.51 -5.18
C VAL A 45 8.89 18.97 -3.85
N LYS A 46 8.82 18.08 -2.85
CA LYS A 46 8.40 18.46 -1.49
C LYS A 46 9.46 19.35 -0.86
N LYS A 47 9.18 20.66 -0.91
CA LYS A 47 9.86 21.76 -0.23
C LYS A 47 10.10 21.42 1.25
N LEU A 48 11.36 21.19 1.63
CA LEU A 48 11.77 21.11 3.03
C LEU A 48 11.52 22.48 3.68
N ARG A 49 10.47 22.57 4.50
CA ARG A 49 10.28 23.71 5.42
C ARG A 49 11.18 23.48 6.64
N SER A 50 12.31 24.17 6.67
CA SER A 50 13.02 24.50 7.90
C SER A 50 12.15 25.45 8.73
N ILE A 51 12.07 25.25 10.06
CA ILE A 51 11.92 26.30 11.10
C ILE A 51 12.13 25.64 12.48
N GLY A 52 13.24 26.01 13.12
CA GLY A 52 13.33 26.34 14.55
C GLY A 52 13.06 25.26 15.60
N ARG A 53 14.07 24.48 15.98
CA ARG A 53 14.17 23.96 17.36
C ARG A 53 14.50 25.14 18.28
N LYS A 54 13.50 25.65 19.01
CA LYS A 54 13.72 26.50 20.19
C LYS A 54 13.19 25.84 21.47
N GLN A 55 14.14 25.34 22.25
CA GLN A 55 14.34 25.55 23.70
C GLN A 55 13.14 25.42 24.68
N ASN A 56 13.21 24.37 25.49
CA ASN A 56 12.94 24.27 26.95
C ASN A 56 11.89 25.15 27.66
N ALA A 57 10.95 24.42 28.30
CA ALA A 57 10.38 24.57 29.67
C ALA A 57 9.29 25.65 29.94
N PRO A 58 8.50 25.56 31.06
CA PRO A 58 8.09 24.42 31.90
C PRO A 58 6.56 24.34 32.22
N SER A 59 6.18 23.22 32.84
CA SER A 59 5.05 22.95 33.77
C SER A 59 3.82 23.87 33.78
N ARG A 60 2.64 23.28 33.55
CA ARG A 60 1.45 23.54 34.35
C ARG A 60 0.51 22.34 34.33
N GLN A 61 0.35 21.72 35.50
CA GLN A 61 -0.72 20.78 35.82
C GLN A 61 -2.07 21.30 35.32
N LYS A 62 -2.84 20.45 34.63
CA LYS A 62 -4.29 20.61 34.55
C LYS A 62 -4.96 19.25 34.60
N GLU A 63 -5.34 18.92 35.83
CA GLU A 63 -6.50 18.15 36.26
C GLU A 63 -7.15 17.20 35.24
N LYS A 64 -7.10 15.91 35.59
CA LYS A 64 -8.02 14.88 35.12
C LYS A 64 -9.47 15.33 35.40
N ARG A 65 -10.17 15.83 34.40
CA ARG A 65 -11.64 15.86 34.40
C ARG A 65 -12.15 14.84 33.40
N LYS A 66 -12.61 13.70 33.94
CA LYS A 66 -13.46 12.76 33.20
C LYS A 66 -14.75 13.49 32.81
N PRO A 67 -15.19 13.45 31.54
CA PRO A 67 -16.61 13.60 31.27
C PRO A 67 -17.26 12.23 31.56
N GLN A 68 -18.08 12.17 32.61
CA GLN A 68 -19.16 11.18 32.68
C GLN A 68 -20.11 11.49 31.54
N THR A 69 -19.97 10.78 30.42
CA THR A 69 -21.05 10.69 29.45
C THR A 69 -21.86 9.45 29.79
N HIS A 70 -23.14 9.70 30.03
CA HIS A 70 -24.18 8.75 30.34
C HIS A 70 -24.29 7.73 29.20
N HIS A 71 -23.51 6.65 29.25
CA HIS A 71 -23.68 5.52 28.33
C HIS A 71 -24.98 4.83 28.68
N GLN A 72 -26.05 5.26 28.01
CA GLN A 72 -27.26 4.46 27.90
C GLN A 72 -26.84 3.07 27.42
N ALA A 73 -27.01 2.09 28.31
CA ALA A 73 -26.77 0.69 28.04
C ALA A 73 -27.74 0.24 26.93
N ARG A 74 -27.30 0.37 25.67
CA ARG A 74 -27.87 -0.41 24.60
C ARG A 74 -27.45 -1.84 24.84
N HIS A 75 -28.25 -2.59 25.60
CA HIS A 75 -28.26 -4.04 25.58
C HIS A 75 -28.76 -4.53 24.21
N GLY A 76 -28.03 -4.18 23.16
CA GLY A 76 -28.11 -4.88 21.88
C GLY A 76 -27.19 -6.07 22.00
N GLN A 77 -27.71 -7.26 21.73
CA GLN A 77 -26.93 -8.49 21.64
C GLN A 77 -25.62 -8.21 20.89
N HIS A 78 -24.49 -8.24 21.60
CA HIS A 78 -23.18 -8.03 20.99
C HIS A 78 -22.93 -9.20 20.04
N LYS A 79 -23.31 -9.03 18.76
CA LYS A 79 -22.87 -9.93 17.70
C LYS A 79 -21.35 -9.85 17.71
N THR A 80 -20.70 -10.87 18.27
CA THR A 80 -19.25 -10.98 18.26
C THR A 80 -18.84 -11.02 16.80
N ASN A 81 -18.26 -9.92 16.32
CA ASN A 81 -17.83 -9.84 14.94
C ASN A 81 -16.74 -10.89 14.74
N THR A 82 -17.06 -11.92 13.96
CA THR A 82 -16.16 -13.04 13.67
C THR A 82 -15.09 -12.65 12.66
N VAL A 83 -15.11 -11.42 12.15
CA VAL A 83 -14.20 -10.91 11.12
C VAL A 83 -13.33 -9.78 11.70
N CYS A 84 -12.03 -9.92 11.49
CA CYS A 84 -11.04 -8.92 11.85
C CYS A 84 -11.14 -7.72 10.90
N ARG A 85 -11.35 -6.54 11.48
CA ARG A 85 -11.43 -5.28 10.72
C ARG A 85 -10.11 -4.86 10.06
N ASN A 86 -9.00 -5.43 10.51
CA ASN A 86 -7.67 -5.08 10.04
C ASN A 86 -7.21 -5.99 8.89
N CYS A 87 -7.47 -7.30 8.95
CA CYS A 87 -7.02 -8.23 7.91
C CYS A 87 -8.14 -8.89 7.10
N GLY A 88 -9.40 -8.75 7.51
CA GLY A 88 -10.54 -9.44 6.90
C GLY A 88 -10.65 -10.94 7.22
N GLY A 89 -9.69 -11.48 7.99
CA GLY A 89 -9.71 -12.87 8.44
C GLY A 89 -10.56 -13.10 9.68
N GLN A 90 -10.56 -14.32 10.21
CA GLN A 90 -11.32 -14.67 11.40
C GLN A 90 -10.80 -13.98 12.66
N TYR A 91 -11.70 -13.50 13.50
CA TYR A 91 -11.45 -12.91 14.82
C TYR A 91 -12.22 -13.69 15.90
N PRO A 92 -11.65 -13.93 17.09
CA PRO A 92 -10.33 -13.49 17.56
C PRO A 92 -9.16 -14.25 16.91
N HIS A 93 -8.01 -13.58 16.77
CA HIS A 93 -6.79 -14.23 16.30
C HIS A 93 -6.14 -14.99 17.45
N ASN A 94 -5.64 -16.21 17.16
CA ASN A 94 -4.83 -16.97 18.12
C ASN A 94 -3.45 -16.33 18.34
N THR A 95 -2.95 -15.60 17.33
CA THR A 95 -1.65 -14.93 17.33
C THR A 95 -1.80 -13.46 16.91
N HIS A 96 -0.72 -12.83 16.48
CA HIS A 96 -0.74 -11.46 15.97
C HIS A 96 -1.48 -11.36 14.64
N CYS A 97 -2.21 -10.26 14.46
CA CYS A 97 -2.86 -9.96 13.18
C CYS A 97 -1.79 -9.86 12.06
N PRO A 98 -1.97 -10.54 10.92
CA PRO A 98 -1.00 -10.53 9.81
C PRO A 98 -0.67 -9.15 9.26
N THR A 99 -1.58 -8.19 9.45
CA THR A 99 -1.41 -6.81 8.97
C THR A 99 -0.59 -5.94 9.91
N LYS A 100 -0.23 -6.41 11.11
CA LYS A 100 0.52 -5.63 12.09
C LYS A 100 1.85 -5.15 11.49
N GLY A 101 2.03 -3.83 11.41
CA GLY A 101 3.22 -3.20 10.84
C GLY A 101 3.33 -3.26 9.32
N LYS A 102 2.31 -3.76 8.61
CA LYS A 102 2.24 -3.74 7.14
C LYS A 102 1.53 -2.48 6.67
N GLU A 103 2.01 -1.91 5.57
CA GLU A 103 1.39 -0.78 4.90
C GLU A 103 0.38 -1.27 3.85
N CYS A 104 -0.77 -0.60 3.77
CA CYS A 104 -1.76 -0.87 2.74
C CYS A 104 -1.31 -0.31 1.39
N ASN A 105 -1.23 -1.18 0.38
CA ASN A 105 -0.83 -0.83 -0.99
C ASN A 105 -1.81 0.12 -1.71
N TYR A 106 -2.96 0.44 -1.14
CA TYR A 106 -3.95 1.36 -1.72
C TYR A 106 -3.96 2.73 -1.05
N CYS A 107 -4.08 2.78 0.28
CA CYS A 107 -4.16 4.05 1.01
C CYS A 107 -2.88 4.43 1.78
N HIS A 108 -1.84 3.60 1.73
CA HIS A 108 -0.54 3.82 2.39
C HIS A 108 -0.62 4.01 3.91
N LYS A 109 -1.70 3.53 4.56
CA LYS A 109 -1.81 3.51 6.03
C LYS A 109 -1.43 2.13 6.57
N LEU A 110 -0.97 2.10 7.82
CA LEU A 110 -0.53 0.88 8.46
C LEU A 110 -1.70 0.00 8.93
N ASN A 111 -1.38 -1.26 9.23
CA ASN A 111 -2.20 -2.20 9.99
C ASN A 111 -3.46 -2.72 9.30
N HIS A 112 -3.56 -2.64 7.97
CA HIS A 112 -4.62 -3.32 7.24
C HIS A 112 -4.23 -3.71 5.80
N PHE A 113 -4.99 -4.62 5.20
CA PHE A 113 -4.84 -4.99 3.79
C PHE A 113 -5.79 -4.20 2.89
N LYS A 114 -5.45 -4.09 1.61
CA LYS A 114 -6.29 -3.46 0.58
C LYS A 114 -7.72 -4.00 0.54
N ALA A 115 -7.91 -5.29 0.85
CA ALA A 115 -9.23 -5.93 0.86
C ALA A 115 -10.21 -5.35 1.90
N VAL A 116 -9.69 -4.71 2.96
CA VAL A 116 -10.48 -4.10 4.03
C VAL A 116 -10.14 -2.61 4.22
N CYS A 117 -9.59 -1.99 3.16
CA CYS A 117 -9.26 -0.58 3.15
C CYS A 117 -10.53 0.30 3.09
#